data_AF-T1B306-F1
#
_entry.id   AF-T1B306-F1
#
_cell.length_a   1.000
_cell.length_b   1.000
_cell.length_c   1.000
_cell.angle_alpha   90.00
_cell.angle_beta   90.00
_cell.angle_gamma   90.00
#
_symmetry.space_group_name_H-M   'P 1'
#
loop_
_entity.id
_entity.type
_entity.pdbx_description
1 polymer ?
#
loop_
_entity_poly.entity_id
_entity_poly.type
_entity_poly.pdbx_seq_one_letter_code
_entity_poly.pdbx_strand_id
1 'polypeptide(L)' 'MAHAAAPAAAVNDAMADGKRVFGQICAACHQGNGMGLPGAFPPLAMSDYLNANPKGAIGIVLNGLSGKITVNNTGY' A
#
# COMPACT_ATOMS: atom_id res chain seq x y z
N MET A 1 -23.55 4.60 -2.02
CA MET A 1 -23.44 3.23 -1.48
C MET A 1 -22.61 3.30 -0.21
N ALA A 2 -23.25 3.24 0.96
CA ALA A 2 -22.57 3.28 2.25
C ALA A 2 -21.78 1.97 2.44
N HIS A 3 -20.48 2.07 2.69
CA HIS A 3 -19.69 0.90 3.09
C HIS A 3 -20.02 0.66 4.57
N ALA A 4 -20.82 -0.36 4.85
CA ALA A 4 -20.98 -0.84 6.22
C ALA A 4 -19.60 -1.26 6.75
N ALA A 5 -19.22 -0.76 7.92
CA ALA A 5 -17.96 -1.15 8.56
C ALA A 5 -18.03 -2.66 8.89
N ALA A 6 -17.04 -3.42 8.41
CA ALA A 6 -16.93 -4.84 8.73
C ALA A 6 -16.68 -5.04 10.24
N PRO A 7 -17.11 -6.18 10.83
CA PRO A 7 -16.84 -6.47 12.24
C PRO A 7 -15.32 -6.54 12.48
N ALA A 8 -14.88 -6.00 13.63
CA ALA A 8 -13.47 -5.85 13.97
C ALA A 8 -12.67 -7.16 13.92
N ALA A 9 -13.28 -8.30 14.26
CA ALA A 9 -12.65 -9.61 14.15
C ALA A 9 -12.26 -9.96 12.70
N ALA A 10 -13.15 -9.71 11.74
CA ALA A 10 -12.86 -9.95 10.32
C ALA A 10 -11.80 -8.98 9.77
N VAL A 11 -11.73 -7.76 10.30
CA VAL A 11 -10.66 -6.81 9.97
C VAL A 11 -9.32 -7.32 10.50
N ASN A 12 -9.27 -7.85 11.73
CA ASN A 12 -8.04 -8.37 12.32
C ASN A 12 -7.48 -9.57 11.53
N ASP A 13 -8.34 -10.50 11.12
CA ASP A 13 -7.93 -11.65 10.30
C ASP A 13 -7.38 -11.18 8.94
N ALA A 14 -8.08 -10.24 8.28
CA ALA A 14 -7.62 -9.65 7.03
C ALA A 14 -6.27 -8.91 7.18
N MET A 15 -6.01 -8.26 8.32
CA MET A 15 -4.73 -7.61 8.59
C MET A 15 -3.60 -8.61 8.85
N ALA A 16 -3.89 -9.74 9.50
CA ALA A 16 -2.91 -10.81 9.70
C ALA A 16 -2.50 -11.44 8.35
N ASP A 17 -3.47 -11.74 7.49
CA ASP A 17 -3.23 -12.22 6.13
C ASP A 17 -2.49 -11.17 5.29
N GLY A 18 -2.91 -9.91 5.36
CA GLY A 18 -2.26 -8.79 4.70
C GLY A 18 -0.80 -8.65 5.11
N LYS A 19 -0.48 -8.80 6.41
CA LYS A 19 0.90 -8.77 6.91
C LYS A 19 1.74 -9.91 6.37
N ARG A 20 1.17 -11.11 6.24
CA ARG A 20 1.86 -12.27 5.64
C ARG A 20 2.17 -12.03 4.16
N VAL A 21 1.15 -11.64 3.38
CA VAL A 21 1.29 -11.31 1.94
C VAL A 21 2.32 -10.21 1.74
N PHE A 22 2.24 -9.12 2.53
CA PHE A 22 3.17 -8.01 2.48
C PHE A 22 4.61 -8.47 2.71
N GLY A 23 4.86 -9.26 3.75
CA GLY A 23 6.19 -9.77 4.07
C GLY A 23 6.77 -10.68 2.98
N GLN A 24 5.94 -11.46 2.29
CA GLN A 24 6.38 -12.40 1.27
C GLN A 24 6.62 -11.75 -0.10
N ILE A 25 5.84 -10.72 -0.45
CA ILE A 25 5.79 -10.19 -1.82
C ILE A 25 6.24 -8.72 -1.87
N CYS A 26 5.67 -7.88 -1.00
CA CYS A 26 5.79 -6.42 -1.13
C CYS A 26 7.06 -5.88 -0.46
N ALA A 27 7.47 -6.48 0.66
CA ALA A 27 8.57 -6.02 1.49
C ALA A 27 9.93 -6.08 0.79
N ALA A 28 10.08 -6.88 -0.26
CA ALA A 28 11.30 -6.94 -1.06
C ALA A 28 11.67 -5.57 -1.67
N CYS A 29 10.67 -4.77 -2.06
CA CYS A 29 10.87 -3.44 -2.63
C CYS A 29 10.51 -2.35 -1.62
N HIS A 30 9.34 -2.44 -1.00
CA HIS A 30 8.82 -1.43 -0.09
C HIS A 30 9.39 -1.50 1.33
N GLN A 31 10.32 -2.42 1.58
CA GLN A 31 10.93 -2.70 2.89
C GLN A 31 9.94 -3.23 3.92
N GLY A 32 10.45 -3.89 4.97
CA GLY A 32 9.62 -4.49 6.01
C GLY A 32 8.81 -3.47 6.83
N ASN A 33 9.27 -2.23 6.90
CA ASN A 33 8.57 -1.13 7.57
C ASN A 33 7.76 -0.24 6.60
N GLY A 34 7.71 -0.60 5.31
CA GLY A 34 6.98 0.17 4.30
C GLY A 34 7.63 1.51 3.91
N MET A 35 8.86 1.80 4.32
CA MET A 35 9.53 3.07 3.98
C MET A 35 10.08 3.11 2.55
N GLY A 36 10.15 1.98 1.86
CA GLY A 36 10.71 1.90 0.52
C GLY A 36 12.17 2.33 0.45
N LEU A 37 12.59 2.81 -0.72
CA LEU A 37 13.91 3.33 -0.99
C LEU A 37 13.76 4.64 -1.77
N PRO A 38 14.15 5.80 -1.21
CA PRO A 38 14.01 7.09 -1.88
C PRO A 38 14.62 7.10 -3.29
N GLY A 39 13.84 7.57 -4.27
CA GLY A 39 14.23 7.63 -5.68
C GLY A 39 14.12 6.32 -6.47
N ALA A 40 13.71 5.21 -5.85
CA ALA A 40 13.53 3.92 -6.52
C ALA A 40 12.20 3.23 -6.17
N PHE A 41 11.88 3.10 -4.89
CA PHE A 41 10.66 2.46 -4.42
C PHE A 41 9.91 3.40 -3.46
N PRO A 42 8.69 3.83 -3.80
CA PRO A 42 7.96 4.78 -2.98
C PRO A 42 7.60 4.20 -1.61
N PRO A 43 7.55 5.02 -0.55
CA PRO A 43 7.06 4.58 0.75
C PRO A 43 5.56 4.27 0.66
N LEU A 44 5.15 3.20 1.34
CA LEU A 44 3.75 2.91 1.65
C LEU A 44 3.40 3.41 3.06
N ALA A 45 4.38 3.45 3.97
CA ALA A 45 4.25 4.05 5.28
C ALA A 45 3.97 5.55 5.16
N MET A 46 2.88 6.00 5.77
CA MET A 46 2.45 7.41 5.76
C MET A 46 2.38 8.02 4.35
N SER A 47 2.06 7.21 3.34
CA SER A 47 1.98 7.65 1.94
C SER A 47 0.75 8.51 1.70
N ASP A 48 0.95 9.78 1.32
CA ASP A 48 -0.12 10.67 0.87
C ASP A 48 -0.88 10.10 -0.33
N TYR A 49 -0.15 9.52 -1.28
CA TYR A 49 -0.66 8.92 -2.50
C TYR A 49 -1.58 7.74 -2.21
N LEU A 50 -1.16 6.81 -1.35
CA LEU A 50 -1.99 5.68 -0.93
C LEU A 50 -3.22 6.13 -0.15
N ASN A 51 -3.03 7.03 0.82
CA ASN A 51 -4.10 7.48 1.71
C ASN A 51 -5.15 8.33 0.98
N ALA A 52 -4.77 9.04 -0.08
CA ALA A 52 -5.70 9.80 -0.92
C ALA A 52 -6.64 8.89 -1.73
N ASN A 53 -6.19 7.69 -2.13
CA ASN A 53 -7.02 6.74 -2.88
C ASN A 53 -6.68 5.26 -2.59
N PRO A 54 -7.13 4.72 -1.44
CA PRO A 54 -6.86 3.32 -1.07
C PRO A 54 -7.45 2.31 -2.06
N LYS A 55 -8.56 2.64 -2.74
CA LYS A 55 -9.16 1.77 -3.76
C LYS A 55 -8.33 1.74 -5.04
N GLY A 56 -7.71 2.85 -5.40
CA GLY A 56 -6.78 2.93 -6.53
C GLY A 56 -5.57 2.02 -6.35
N ALA A 57 -5.10 1.84 -5.12
CA ALA A 57 -4.00 0.94 -4.81
C ALA A 57 -4.31 -0.53 -5.16
N ILE A 58 -5.57 -0.96 -5.06
CA ILE A 58 -6.00 -2.29 -5.51
C ILE A 58 -5.77 -2.42 -7.03
N GLY A 59 -6.13 -1.39 -7.80
CA GLY A 59 -5.88 -1.35 -9.24
C GLY A 59 -4.40 -1.41 -9.60
N ILE A 60 -3.55 -0.74 -8.81
CA ILE A 60 -2.08 -0.78 -8.97
C ILE A 60 -1.54 -2.19 -8.73
N VAL A 61 -2.00 -2.89 -7.69
CA VAL A 61 -1.56 -4.26 -7.42
C VAL A 61 -1.96 -5.20 -8.56
N LEU A 62 -3.15 -5.02 -9.12
CA LEU A 62 -3.68 -5.90 -10.16
C LEU A 62 -3.09 -5.65 -11.55
N ASN A 63 -2.78 -4.39 -11.88
CA ASN A 63 -2.44 -3.98 -13.25
C ASN A 63 -1.04 -3.35 -13.37
N GLY A 64 -0.33 -3.18 -12.25
CA GLY A 64 0.90 -2.41 -12.18
C GLY A 64 0.67 -0.90 -12.15
N LEU A 65 1.78 -0.17 -11.97
CA LEU A 65 1.85 1.28 -12.03
C LEU A 65 3.07 1.67 -12.87
N SER A 66 2.92 2.67 -13.72
CA SER A 66 3.99 3.16 -14.59
C SER A 66 3.81 4.66 -14.83
N GLY A 67 4.92 5.33 -15.14
CA GLY A 67 4.96 6.78 -15.26
C GLY A 67 5.35 7.46 -13.95
N LYS A 68 5.56 8.78 -14.02
CA LYS A 68 6.04 9.58 -12.90
C LYS A 68 4.94 9.75 -11.86
N ILE A 69 5.28 9.56 -10.60
CA ILE A 69 4.40 9.86 -9.47
C ILE A 69 5.13 10.71 -8.43
N THR A 70 4.36 11.37 -7.58
CA THR A 70 4.88 12.04 -6.39
C THR A 70 4.26 11.40 -5.16
N VAL A 71 5.11 10.96 -4.23
CA VAL A 71 4.69 10.42 -2.94
C VAL A 71 5.46 11.15 -1.84
N ASN A 72 4.74 11.74 -0.89
CA ASN A 72 5.29 12.53 0.21
C ASN A 72 6.28 13.60 -0.29
N ASN A 73 5.87 14.36 -1.31
CA ASN A 73 6.67 15.39 -1.99
C ASN A 73 7.94 14.90 -2.69
N THR A 74 8.14 13.58 -2.84
CA THR A 74 9.28 12.99 -3.55
C THR A 74 8.81 12.34 -4.85
N GLY A 75 9.55 12.58 -5.94
CA GLY A 75 9.28 11.96 -7.24
C GLY A 75 9.84 10.55 -7.36
N TYR A 76 9.07 9.66 -8.00
CA TYR A 76 9.44 8.28 -8.33
C TYR A 76 9.08 7.97 -9.79
#